data_AF-A0A528NBY3-F1
#
_entry.id   AF-A0A528NBY3-F1
#
_cell.length_a   1.000
_cell.length_b   1.000
_cell.length_c   1.000
_cell.angle_alpha   90.00
_cell.angle_beta   90.00
_cell.angle_gamma   90.00
#
_symmetry.space_group_name_H-M   'P 1'
#
loop_
_entity.id
_entity.type
_entity.pdbx_description
1 polymer ?
#
loop_
_entity_poly.entity_id
_entity_poly.type
_entity_poly.pdbx_seq_one_letter_code
_entity_poly.pdbx_strand_id
1 'polypeptide(L)'
;MAKAAKTSAAPGEGHNSKELTENERKSLFFHHLRKRMAHNADIAEANAAKKADGKIAQADEIVLGDLDYAIKAISADDKKTVTDRFVAEGEILSWLGLSSGFQSDMFRDRAPAVEKIERAGELAGLAALDRTSGYATGSDEDTRWLAAHDKGQAVVRDNFEAAMLKKNAAKAESADEIIKGADNGDDPFDDAEAA
;
A
#
# COMPACT_ATOMS: atom_id res chain seq x y z
N MET A 1 24.78 -59.07 41.52
CA MET A 1 23.32 -58.97 41.32
C MET A 1 22.93 -57.54 41.61
N ALA A 2 22.19 -56.75 40.83
CA ALA A 2 21.55 -56.93 39.54
C ALA A 2 21.70 -55.60 38.76
N LYS A 3 21.88 -55.68 37.45
CA LYS A 3 22.01 -54.55 36.52
C LYS A 3 20.62 -53.97 36.27
N ALA A 4 20.35 -52.77 36.80
CA ALA A 4 19.09 -52.08 36.54
C ALA A 4 19.05 -51.62 35.08
N ALA A 5 17.99 -52.04 34.39
CA ALA A 5 17.74 -51.78 32.99
C ALA A 5 17.38 -50.31 32.74
N LYS A 6 17.84 -49.85 31.58
CA LYS A 6 17.73 -48.51 31.02
C LYS A 6 16.31 -48.32 30.47
N THR A 7 15.45 -47.55 31.14
CA THR A 7 14.20 -47.06 30.55
C THR A 7 14.51 -45.81 29.73
N SER A 8 14.71 -46.00 28.43
CA SER A 8 14.71 -44.93 27.45
C SER A 8 13.30 -44.36 27.32
N ALA A 9 13.13 -43.09 27.67
CA ALA A 9 11.98 -42.30 27.27
C ALA A 9 11.86 -42.35 25.74
N ALA A 10 10.67 -42.74 25.25
CA ALA A 10 10.38 -42.78 23.83
C ALA A 10 10.24 -41.34 23.28
N PRO A 11 10.84 -41.04 22.11
CA PRO A 11 10.67 -39.77 21.43
C PRO A 11 9.39 -39.77 20.56
N GLY A 12 8.62 -38.68 20.63
CA GLY A 12 7.80 -38.17 19.53
C GLY A 12 6.38 -38.73 19.35
N GLU A 13 5.40 -38.13 20.01
CA GLU A 13 4.00 -38.18 19.55
C GLU A 13 3.84 -37.20 18.37
N GLY A 14 3.93 -37.75 17.16
CA GLY A 14 3.75 -37.00 15.92
C GLY A 14 3.67 -37.90 14.69
N HIS A 15 2.94 -39.02 14.73
CA HIS A 15 2.90 -39.96 13.60
C HIS A 15 1.54 -40.64 13.36
N ASN A 16 0.48 -39.86 13.11
CA ASN A 16 -0.74 -40.37 12.43
C ASN A 16 -0.61 -40.32 10.89
N SER A 17 0.59 -40.11 10.35
CA SER A 17 0.82 -39.87 8.91
C SER A 17 1.35 -41.08 8.13
N LYS A 18 1.65 -42.21 8.80
CA LYS A 18 2.23 -43.40 8.14
C LYS A 18 1.21 -44.40 7.59
N GLU A 19 -0.09 -44.19 7.83
CA GLU A 19 -1.16 -45.12 7.43
C GLU A 19 -1.96 -44.67 6.20
N LEU A 20 -1.63 -43.52 5.60
CA LEU A 20 -2.31 -43.09 4.38
C LEU A 20 -1.92 -43.98 3.21
N THR A 21 -2.90 -44.57 2.56
CA THR A 21 -2.75 -45.17 1.23
C THR A 21 -2.30 -44.12 0.22
N GLU A 22 -1.78 -44.55 -0.92
CA GLU A 22 -1.37 -43.64 -2.00
C GLU A 22 -2.52 -42.75 -2.47
N ASN A 23 -3.74 -43.31 -2.56
CA ASN A 23 -4.94 -42.59 -2.95
C ASN A 23 -5.37 -41.53 -1.93
N GLU A 24 -5.18 -41.77 -0.64
CA GLU A 24 -5.48 -40.80 0.41
C GLU A 24 -4.46 -39.65 0.41
N ARG A 25 -3.16 -39.94 0.24
CA ARG A 25 -2.13 -38.90 0.03
C ARG A 25 -2.42 -38.05 -1.21
N LYS A 26 -2.80 -38.69 -2.31
CA LYS A 26 -3.17 -38.01 -3.55
C LYS A 26 -4.39 -37.11 -3.33
N SER A 27 -5.42 -37.60 -2.66
CA SER A 27 -6.62 -36.82 -2.32
C SER A 27 -6.30 -35.59 -1.47
N LEU A 28 -5.46 -35.75 -0.43
CA LEU A 28 -5.02 -34.65 0.41
C LEU A 28 -4.21 -33.61 -0.37
N PHE A 29 -3.27 -34.07 -1.21
CA PHE A 29 -2.50 -33.19 -2.09
C PHE A 29 -3.40 -32.38 -3.02
N PHE A 30 -4.33 -33.02 -3.73
CA PHE A 30 -5.24 -32.33 -4.65
C PHE A 30 -6.26 -31.43 -3.94
N HIS A 31 -6.65 -31.73 -2.71
CA HIS A 31 -7.45 -30.83 -1.86
C HIS A 31 -6.71 -29.53 -1.59
N HIS A 32 -5.46 -29.60 -1.10
CA HIS A 32 -4.64 -28.41 -0.87
C HIS A 32 -4.29 -27.68 -2.18
N LEU A 33 -4.00 -28.41 -3.25
CA LEU A 33 -3.73 -27.83 -4.57
C LEU A 33 -4.92 -26.99 -5.04
N ARG A 34 -6.14 -27.54 -5.01
CA ARG A 34 -7.35 -26.81 -5.42
C ARG A 34 -7.57 -25.55 -4.58
N LYS A 35 -7.35 -25.63 -3.26
CA LYS A 35 -7.42 -24.45 -2.38
C LYS A 35 -6.40 -23.38 -2.77
N ARG A 36 -5.14 -23.75 -3.01
CA ARG A 36 -4.12 -22.79 -3.44
C ARG A 36 -4.40 -22.24 -4.84
N MET A 37 -4.93 -23.04 -5.75
CA MET A 37 -5.36 -22.57 -7.08
C MET A 37 -6.51 -21.56 -6.97
N ALA A 38 -7.47 -21.76 -6.07
CA ALA A 38 -8.52 -20.79 -5.80
C ALA A 38 -7.93 -19.47 -5.26
N HIS A 39 -7.05 -19.52 -4.26
CA HIS A 39 -6.38 -18.31 -3.76
C HIS A 39 -5.52 -17.61 -4.82
N ASN A 40 -4.89 -18.35 -5.73
CA ASN A 40 -4.17 -17.75 -6.85
C ASN A 40 -5.11 -17.00 -7.81
N ALA A 41 -6.34 -17.49 -8.01
CA ALA A 41 -7.34 -16.79 -8.80
C ALA A 41 -7.77 -15.50 -8.09
N ASP A 42 -8.04 -15.55 -6.78
CA ASP A 42 -8.37 -14.37 -5.97
C ASP A 42 -7.25 -13.31 -6.02
N ILE A 43 -5.99 -13.76 -5.91
CA ILE A 43 -4.81 -12.88 -6.03
C ILE A 43 -4.68 -12.29 -7.45
N ALA A 44 -4.97 -13.07 -8.49
CA ALA A 44 -4.91 -12.58 -9.86
C ALA A 44 -5.97 -11.51 -10.12
N GLU A 45 -7.19 -11.70 -9.61
CA GLU A 45 -8.26 -10.71 -9.66
C GLU A 45 -7.89 -9.43 -8.89
N ALA A 46 -7.42 -9.57 -7.65
CA ALA A 46 -6.98 -8.43 -6.84
C ALA A 46 -5.82 -7.66 -7.49
N ASN A 47 -4.85 -8.36 -8.10
CA ASN A 47 -3.75 -7.72 -8.83
C ASN A 47 -4.22 -7.01 -10.10
N ALA A 48 -5.22 -7.55 -10.80
CA ALA A 48 -5.81 -6.90 -11.96
C ALA A 48 -6.53 -5.60 -11.57
N ALA A 49 -7.29 -5.63 -10.48
CA ALA A 49 -7.91 -4.43 -9.89
C ALA A 49 -6.86 -3.40 -9.47
N LYS A 50 -5.85 -3.81 -8.67
CA LYS A 50 -4.72 -2.94 -8.27
C LYS A 50 -4.05 -2.29 -9.48
N LYS A 51 -3.85 -3.06 -10.57
CA LYS A 51 -3.26 -2.54 -11.81
C LYS A 51 -4.17 -1.54 -12.53
N ALA A 52 -5.49 -1.76 -12.53
CA ALA A 52 -6.45 -0.83 -13.10
C ALA A 52 -6.47 0.49 -12.33
N ASP A 53 -6.54 0.43 -11.00
CA ASP A 53 -6.47 1.61 -10.13
C ASP A 53 -5.14 2.35 -10.28
N GLY A 54 -4.04 1.60 -10.40
CA GLY A 54 -2.72 2.17 -10.66
C GLY A 54 -2.67 2.99 -11.96
N LYS A 55 -3.34 2.54 -13.03
CA LYS A 55 -3.42 3.32 -14.28
C LYS A 55 -4.21 4.62 -14.09
N ILE A 56 -5.27 4.58 -13.27
CA ILE A 56 -6.07 5.77 -12.95
C ILE A 56 -5.20 6.75 -12.16
N ALA A 57 -4.49 6.28 -11.13
CA ALA A 57 -3.58 7.10 -10.33
C ALA A 57 -2.45 7.73 -11.18
N GLN A 58 -1.88 6.97 -12.11
CA GLN A 58 -0.88 7.52 -13.05
C GLN A 58 -1.46 8.59 -13.97
N ALA A 59 -2.72 8.44 -14.39
CA ALA A 59 -3.43 9.48 -15.15
C ALA A 59 -3.75 10.72 -14.29
N ASP A 60 -3.67 10.61 -12.97
CA ASP A 60 -3.72 11.69 -11.98
C ASP A 60 -2.32 12.23 -11.61
N GLU A 61 -1.29 11.89 -12.39
CA GLU A 61 0.10 12.28 -12.16
C GLU A 61 0.69 11.75 -10.83
N ILE A 62 0.05 10.73 -10.24
CA ILE A 62 0.52 10.08 -9.02
C ILE A 62 1.51 8.97 -9.38
N VAL A 63 2.68 9.01 -8.74
CA VAL A 63 3.72 7.99 -8.91
C VAL A 63 3.35 6.74 -8.12
N LEU A 64 3.29 5.57 -8.80
CA LEU A 64 2.93 4.31 -8.15
C LEU A 64 3.90 3.89 -7.04
N GLY A 65 5.19 4.21 -7.22
CA GLY A 65 6.20 3.94 -6.20
C GLY A 65 5.94 4.68 -4.89
N ASP A 66 5.37 5.89 -4.95
CA ASP A 66 5.02 6.69 -3.78
C ASP A 66 3.82 6.09 -3.04
N LEU A 67 2.83 5.58 -3.78
CA LEU A 67 1.69 4.86 -3.20
C LEU A 67 2.14 3.56 -2.52
N ASP A 68 2.97 2.74 -3.18
CA ASP A 68 3.49 1.51 -2.61
C ASP A 68 4.36 1.80 -1.36
N TYR A 69 5.16 2.87 -1.37
CA TYR A 69 5.92 3.33 -0.21
C TYR A 69 5.00 3.78 0.93
N ALA A 70 3.97 4.58 0.63
CA ALA A 70 2.99 5.05 1.62
C ALA A 70 2.24 3.88 2.26
N ILE A 71 1.76 2.91 1.46
CA ILE A 71 1.11 1.69 1.96
C ILE A 71 2.04 0.94 2.90
N LYS A 72 3.31 0.74 2.51
CA LYS A 72 4.30 0.08 3.35
C LYS A 72 4.54 0.84 4.67
N ALA A 73 4.61 2.17 4.63
CA ALA A 73 4.83 2.99 5.82
C ALA A 73 3.63 3.03 6.77
N ILE A 74 2.42 3.06 6.22
CA ILE A 74 1.18 3.03 6.99
C ILE A 74 1.03 1.67 7.69
N SER A 75 1.28 0.58 6.96
CA SER A 75 1.10 -0.80 7.44
C SER A 75 2.31 -1.37 8.21
N ALA A 76 3.39 -0.62 8.39
CA ALA A 76 4.55 -1.08 9.15
C ALA A 76 4.21 -1.23 10.64
N ASP A 77 4.48 -2.41 11.20
CA ASP A 77 4.31 -2.71 12.63
C ASP A 77 5.14 -1.77 13.51
N ASP A 78 6.40 -1.54 13.09
CA ASP A 78 7.29 -0.55 13.70
C ASP A 78 7.62 0.56 12.70
N LYS A 79 6.89 1.68 12.82
CA LYS A 79 7.09 2.87 11.99
C LYS A 79 8.49 3.46 12.12
N LYS A 80 9.21 3.18 13.22
CA LYS A 80 10.60 3.63 13.42
C LYS A 80 11.53 3.03 12.36
N THR A 81 11.29 1.79 11.92
CA THR A 81 12.11 1.14 10.89
C THR A 81 12.10 1.91 9.56
N VAL A 82 10.96 2.52 9.21
CA VAL A 82 10.81 3.32 7.99
C VAL A 82 11.61 4.63 8.11
N THR A 83 11.52 5.31 9.25
CA THR A 83 12.26 6.55 9.49
C THR A 83 13.76 6.32 9.61
N ASP A 84 14.18 5.24 10.27
CA ASP A 84 15.60 4.86 10.40
C ASP A 84 16.20 4.53 9.02
N ARG A 85 15.43 3.85 8.17
CA ARG A 85 15.84 3.56 6.80
C ARG A 85 16.06 4.84 5.99
N PHE A 86 15.16 5.82 6.10
CA PHE A 86 15.33 7.13 5.47
C PHE A 86 16.60 7.84 5.96
N VAL A 87 16.89 7.78 7.26
CA VAL A 87 18.15 8.35 7.80
C VAL A 87 19.37 7.68 7.20
N ALA A 88 19.40 6.34 7.17
CA ALA A 88 20.51 5.58 6.61
C ALA A 88 20.69 5.87 5.11
N GLU A 89 19.60 5.98 4.35
CA GLU A 89 19.66 6.32 2.92
C GLU A 89 20.21 7.73 2.69
N GLY A 90 19.81 8.72 3.48
CA GLY A 90 20.37 10.06 3.41
C GLY A 90 21.87 10.12 3.72
N GLU A 91 22.32 9.37 4.74
CA GLU A 91 23.75 9.25 5.07
C GLU A 91 24.54 8.59 3.93
N ILE A 92 24.03 7.50 3.36
CA ILE A 92 24.65 6.82 2.22
C ILE A 92 24.75 7.77 1.01
N LEU A 93 23.69 8.49 0.67
CA LEU A 93 23.71 9.48 -0.42
C LEU A 93 24.73 10.59 -0.17
N SER A 94 24.92 10.97 1.09
CA SER A 94 25.99 11.91 1.46
C SER A 94 27.38 11.32 1.29
N TRP A 95 27.59 10.06 1.66
CA TRP A 95 28.87 9.37 1.45
C TRP A 95 29.19 9.19 -0.03
N LEU A 96 28.17 8.95 -0.86
CA LEU A 96 28.29 8.83 -2.31
C LEU A 96 28.47 10.20 -3.01
N GLY A 97 28.39 11.31 -2.29
CA GLY A 97 28.48 12.67 -2.85
C GLY A 97 27.29 13.07 -3.71
N LEU A 98 26.19 12.32 -3.66
CA LEU A 98 24.94 12.61 -4.41
C LEU A 98 24.06 13.62 -3.68
N SER A 99 24.21 13.71 -2.35
CA SER A 99 23.58 14.73 -1.52
C SER A 99 24.67 15.41 -0.69
N SER A 100 24.67 16.74 -0.62
CA SER A 100 25.60 17.46 0.25
C SER A 100 24.86 17.94 1.50
N GLY A 101 25.46 17.70 2.67
CA GLY A 101 24.95 18.24 3.93
C GLY A 101 23.75 17.51 4.54
N PHE A 102 23.57 16.20 4.27
CA PHE A 102 22.57 15.43 5.01
C PHE A 102 22.94 15.39 6.50
N GLN A 103 22.20 16.13 7.31
CA GLN A 103 22.26 16.05 8.77
C GLN A 103 20.99 15.37 9.25
N SER A 104 21.14 14.23 9.92
CA SER A 104 20.04 13.64 10.66
C SER A 104 19.73 14.55 11.84
N ASP A 105 18.60 15.27 11.76
CA ASP A 105 18.14 16.06 12.89
C ASP A 105 17.84 15.11 14.06
N MET A 106 18.69 15.17 15.09
CA MET A 106 18.61 14.36 16.31
C MET A 106 17.32 14.62 17.11
N PHE A 107 16.54 15.63 16.72
CA PHE A 107 15.34 16.07 17.39
C PHE A 107 14.05 15.93 16.56
N ARG A 108 14.08 15.10 15.50
CA ARG A 108 12.92 14.87 14.62
C ARG A 108 11.65 14.45 15.34
N ASP A 109 11.74 13.80 16.51
CA ASP A 109 10.60 13.25 17.23
C ASP A 109 10.11 14.11 18.42
N ARG A 110 10.20 15.44 18.29
CA ARG A 110 9.77 16.39 19.34
C ARG A 110 8.27 16.72 19.35
N ALA A 111 7.48 16.16 18.44
CA ALA A 111 6.04 16.42 18.43
C ALA A 111 5.43 16.01 19.80
N PRO A 112 4.61 16.86 20.44
CA PRO A 112 3.91 16.49 21.66
C PRO A 112 3.11 15.20 21.46
N ALA A 113 2.99 14.38 22.51
CA ALA A 113 2.26 13.10 22.45
C ALA A 113 0.83 13.26 21.90
N VAL A 114 0.16 14.34 22.28
CA VAL A 114 -1.16 14.72 21.78
C VAL A 114 -1.18 14.91 20.26
N GLU A 115 -0.21 15.65 19.71
CA GLU A 115 -0.13 15.89 18.27
C GLU A 115 0.13 14.59 17.50
N LYS A 116 0.93 13.67 18.08
CA LYS A 116 1.15 12.34 17.49
C LYS A 116 -0.16 11.53 17.42
N ILE A 117 -0.97 11.58 18.48
CA ILE A 117 -2.28 10.90 18.53
C ILE A 117 -3.21 11.47 17.46
N GLU A 118 -3.33 12.80 17.39
CA GLU A 118 -4.18 13.48 16.42
C GLU A 118 -3.72 13.19 14.98
N ARG A 119 -2.41 13.27 14.69
CA ARG A 119 -1.89 12.92 13.36
C ARG A 119 -2.10 11.46 12.99
N ALA A 120 -1.98 10.55 13.95
CA ALA A 120 -2.25 9.13 13.72
C ALA A 120 -3.73 8.89 13.37
N GLY A 121 -4.65 9.58 14.07
CA GLY A 121 -6.08 9.54 13.78
C GLY A 121 -6.39 10.11 12.40
N GLU A 122 -5.89 11.31 12.10
CA GLU A 122 -6.08 11.97 10.81
C GLU A 122 -5.56 11.13 9.64
N LEU A 123 -4.36 10.53 9.78
CA LEU A 123 -3.80 9.62 8.77
C LEU A 123 -4.67 8.38 8.56
N ALA A 124 -5.17 7.77 9.64
CA ALA A 124 -6.08 6.62 9.55
C ALA A 124 -7.40 7.01 8.86
N GLY A 125 -7.90 8.22 9.13
CA GLY A 125 -9.04 8.80 8.44
C GLY A 125 -8.77 9.00 6.95
N LEU A 126 -7.65 9.61 6.56
CA LEU A 126 -7.28 9.82 5.15
C LEU A 126 -7.11 8.49 4.39
N ALA A 127 -6.58 7.46 5.05
CA ALA A 127 -6.36 6.15 4.46
C ALA A 127 -7.60 5.22 4.51
N ALA A 128 -8.74 5.72 5.01
CA ALA A 128 -9.96 4.94 5.20
C ALA A 128 -9.78 3.64 6.00
N LEU A 129 -8.92 3.68 7.02
CA LEU A 129 -8.75 2.57 7.96
C LEU A 129 -9.88 2.53 8.99
N ASP A 130 -10.03 1.38 9.63
CA ASP A 130 -11.01 1.16 10.70
C ASP A 130 -10.88 2.23 11.80
N ARG A 131 -12.03 2.70 12.29
CA ARG A 131 -12.14 3.73 13.33
C ARG A 131 -11.86 3.15 14.72
N THR A 132 -10.64 2.65 14.92
CA THR A 132 -10.17 2.04 16.19
C THR A 132 -8.85 2.66 16.61
N SER A 133 -8.84 3.34 17.77
CA SER A 133 -7.69 4.13 18.21
C SER A 133 -6.59 3.31 18.90
N GLY A 134 -6.93 2.13 19.43
CA GLY A 134 -6.03 1.31 20.24
C GLY A 134 -5.82 1.84 21.68
N TYR A 135 -6.41 2.98 22.04
CA TYR A 135 -6.42 3.51 23.40
C TYR A 135 -7.62 2.97 24.19
N ALA A 136 -7.61 3.21 25.51
CA ALA A 136 -8.74 2.85 26.35
C ALA A 136 -9.99 3.64 25.92
N THR A 137 -11.09 2.92 25.65
CA THR A 137 -12.33 3.53 25.16
C THR A 137 -12.81 4.65 26.09
N GLY A 138 -13.06 5.82 25.51
CA GLY A 138 -13.53 7.01 26.23
C GLY A 138 -12.43 7.78 26.97
N SER A 139 -11.15 7.43 26.81
CA SER A 139 -10.05 8.26 27.29
C SER A 139 -9.91 9.55 26.47
N ASP A 140 -9.14 10.51 26.99
CA ASP A 140 -8.83 11.74 26.26
C ASP A 140 -8.07 11.44 24.96
N GLU A 141 -7.16 10.47 24.99
CA GLU A 141 -6.41 10.01 23.81
C GLU A 141 -7.33 9.37 22.77
N ASP A 142 -8.24 8.49 23.21
CA ASP A 142 -9.23 7.84 22.34
C ASP A 142 -10.12 8.89 21.67
N THR A 143 -10.67 9.82 22.45
CA THR A 143 -11.55 10.87 21.94
C THR A 143 -10.86 11.76 20.92
N ARG A 144 -9.60 12.15 21.18
CA ARG A 144 -8.81 12.99 20.25
C ARG A 144 -8.47 12.25 18.97
N TRP A 145 -8.06 10.99 19.07
CA TRP A 145 -7.75 10.16 17.91
C TRP A 145 -8.99 10.00 17.01
N LEU A 146 -10.14 9.70 17.61
CA LEU A 146 -11.40 9.49 16.89
C LEU A 146 -11.88 10.78 16.20
N ALA A 147 -11.78 11.93 16.88
CA ALA A 147 -12.11 13.22 16.28
C ALA A 147 -11.19 13.54 15.09
N ALA A 148 -9.89 13.23 15.20
CA ALA A 148 -8.95 13.42 14.12
C ALA A 148 -9.20 12.45 12.94
N HIS A 149 -9.61 11.21 13.20
CA HIS A 149 -10.05 10.26 12.17
C HIS A 149 -11.23 10.79 11.37
N ASP A 150 -12.27 11.27 12.07
CA ASP A 150 -13.46 11.84 11.44
C ASP A 150 -13.10 13.07 10.59
N LYS A 151 -12.15 13.89 11.06
CA LYS A 151 -11.61 15.03 10.30
C LYS A 151 -10.87 14.57 9.03
N GLY A 152 -10.03 13.54 9.11
CA GLY A 152 -9.33 12.99 7.95
C GLY A 152 -10.30 12.48 6.88
N GLN A 153 -11.36 11.78 7.30
CA GLN A 153 -12.45 11.37 6.41
C GLN A 153 -13.18 12.56 5.77
N ALA A 154 -13.47 13.61 6.54
CA ALA A 154 -14.09 14.83 6.03
C ALA A 154 -13.20 15.53 4.99
N VAL A 155 -11.89 15.57 5.18
CA VAL A 155 -10.95 16.14 4.18
C VAL A 155 -11.09 15.45 2.84
N VAL A 156 -11.10 14.11 2.80
CA VAL A 156 -11.29 13.37 1.54
C VAL A 156 -12.66 13.67 0.95
N ARG A 157 -13.72 13.53 1.75
CA ARG A 157 -15.10 13.76 1.29
C ARG A 157 -15.29 15.14 0.68
N ASP A 158 -14.81 16.19 1.36
CA ASP A 158 -15.09 17.57 1.01
C ASP A 158 -14.23 18.06 -0.18
N ASN A 159 -13.06 17.46 -0.41
CA ASN A 159 -12.15 17.88 -1.49
C ASN A 159 -12.20 16.99 -2.74
N PHE A 160 -12.62 15.73 -2.61
CA PHE A 160 -12.56 14.76 -3.70
C PHE A 160 -13.40 15.18 -4.92
N GLU A 161 -14.64 15.61 -4.69
CA GLU A 161 -15.52 16.05 -5.79
C GLU A 161 -14.92 17.26 -6.54
N ALA A 162 -14.43 18.25 -5.79
CA ALA A 162 -13.80 19.44 -6.37
C ALA A 162 -12.54 19.09 -7.18
N ALA A 163 -11.71 18.16 -6.68
CA ALA A 163 -10.54 17.67 -7.38
C ALA A 163 -10.92 16.97 -8.70
N MET A 164 -11.92 16.10 -8.67
CA MET A 164 -12.42 15.39 -9.85
C MET A 164 -13.03 16.33 -10.90
N LEU A 165 -13.78 17.34 -10.47
CA LEU A 165 -14.34 18.34 -11.38
C LEU A 165 -13.25 19.14 -12.08
N LYS A 166 -12.24 19.62 -11.33
CA LYS A 166 -11.10 20.35 -11.91
C LYS A 166 -10.31 19.51 -12.90
N LYS A 167 -10.05 18.24 -12.56
CA LYS A 167 -9.40 17.28 -13.45
C LYS A 167 -10.18 17.10 -14.76
N ASN A 168 -11.49 16.87 -14.66
CA ASN A 168 -12.34 16.66 -15.83
C ASN A 168 -12.41 17.90 -16.72
N ALA A 169 -12.47 19.09 -16.12
CA ALA A 169 -12.43 20.36 -16.85
C ALA A 169 -11.09 20.56 -17.58
N ALA A 170 -9.96 20.36 -16.91
CA ALA A 170 -8.64 20.46 -17.53
C ALA A 170 -8.46 19.49 -18.70
N LYS A 171 -9.00 18.26 -18.56
CA LYS A 171 -8.99 17.28 -19.65
C LYS A 171 -9.85 17.72 -20.84
N ALA A 172 -11.01 18.32 -20.61
CA ALA A 172 -11.85 18.86 -21.68
C ALA A 172 -11.18 20.02 -22.42
N GLU A 173 -10.56 20.96 -21.69
CA GLU A 173 -9.82 22.08 -22.29
C GLU A 173 -8.66 21.61 -23.17
N SER A 174 -7.88 20.64 -22.71
CA SER A 174 -6.78 20.05 -23.50
C SER A 174 -7.27 19.32 -24.76
N ALA A 175 -8.46 18.70 -24.73
CA ALA A 175 -9.02 18.00 -25.88
C ALA A 175 -9.53 19.00 -26.94
N ASP A 176 -10.13 20.11 -26.50
CA ASP A 176 -10.59 21.19 -27.39
C ASP A 176 -9.42 21.92 -28.07
N GLU A 177 -8.27 22.08 -27.40
CA GLU A 177 -7.06 22.64 -28.01
C GLU A 177 -6.46 21.73 -29.09
N ILE A 178 -6.45 20.42 -28.88
CA ILE A 178 -5.96 19.44 -29.87
C ILE A 178 -6.87 19.44 -31.13
N ILE A 179 -8.19 19.58 -30.95
CA ILE A 179 -9.14 19.64 -32.07
C ILE A 179 -8.96 20.93 -32.88
N LYS A 180 -8.68 22.07 -32.23
CA LYS A 180 -8.43 23.35 -32.92
C LYS A 180 -7.11 23.38 -33.70
N GLY A 181 -6.13 22.55 -33.33
CA GLY A 181 -4.85 22.44 -34.05
C GLY A 181 -4.91 21.65 -35.37
N ALA A 182 -6.00 20.92 -35.61
CA ALA A 182 -6.17 20.08 -36.79
C ALA A 182 -6.86 20.78 -37.98
N ASP A 183 -7.27 22.06 -37.83
CA ASP A 183 -7.96 22.86 -38.87
C ASP A 183 -7.04 23.94 -39.50
N ASN A 184 -5.73 23.71 -39.50
CA ASN A 184 -4.85 24.42 -40.43
C ASN A 184 -4.95 23.69 -41.76
N GLY A 185 -5.88 24.11 -42.62
CA GLY A 185 -6.29 23.48 -43.88
C GLY A 185 -5.24 23.32 -44.98
N ASP A 186 -4.03 22.91 -44.65
CA ASP A 186 -3.10 22.27 -45.58
C ASP A 186 -3.37 20.76 -45.53
N ASP A 187 -4.31 20.29 -46.37
CA ASP A 187 -4.39 18.87 -46.71
C ASP A 187 -3.19 18.54 -47.61
N PRO A 188 -2.20 17.75 -47.13
CA PRO A 188 -1.00 17.43 -47.90
C PRO A 188 -1.27 16.46 -49.07
N PHE A 189 -2.54 16.11 -49.32
CA PHE A 189 -2.96 15.25 -50.42
C PHE A 189 -3.91 15.94 -51.42
N ASP A 190 -4.13 17.25 -51.33
CA ASP A 190 -4.88 18.01 -52.35
C ASP A 190 -4.01 18.33 -53.57
N ASP A 191 -3.38 17.30 -54.16
CA ASP A 191 -2.90 17.35 -55.55
C ASP A 191 -4.05 16.90 -56.45
N ALA A 192 -4.96 17.85 -56.71
CA ALA A 192 -5.99 17.72 -57.72
C ALA A 192 -5.36 17.54 -59.10
N GLU A 193 -5.63 16.37 -59.68
CA GLU A 193 -5.47 16.03 -61.10
C GLU A 193 -6.00 17.16 -62.00
N ALA A 194 -5.15 17.83 -62.78
CA ALA A 194 -5.59 18.69 -63.88
C ALA A 194 -4.50 18.88 -64.97
N ALA A 195 -4.74 18.17 -66.08
CA ALA A 195 -4.32 18.41 -67.48
C ALA A 195 -2.89 18.00 -67.92
#